data_AF-A7MZV6-F1
#
_entry.id   AF-A7MZV6-F1
#
_cell.length_a   1.000
_cell.length_b   1.000
_cell.length_c   1.000
_cell.angle_alpha   90.00
_cell.angle_beta   90.00
_cell.angle_gamma   90.00
#
_symmetry.space_group_name_H-M   'P 1'
#
loop_
_entity.id
_entity.type
_entity.pdbx_description
1 polymer ?
#
loop_
_entity_poly.entity_id
_entity_poly.type
_entity_poly.pdbx_seq_one_letter_code
_entity_poly.pdbx_strand_id
1 'polypeptide(L)' 'MDGKGRWVDNVFIERLWRSLKYEEVYLKAYTTPREAELEIGHYMVFYNEERNHQGLNDLTPDEAYFGRQRYAA' A
#
# COMPACT_ATOMS: atom_id res chain seq x y z
N MET A 1 -8.23 6.15 -10.43
CA MET A 1 -7.19 7.09 -10.90
C MET A 1 -7.31 7.24 -12.41
N ASP A 2 -8.19 8.14 -12.88
CA ASP A 2 -8.35 8.43 -14.32
C ASP A 2 -7.42 9.56 -14.81
N GLY A 3 -6.46 9.98 -13.98
CA GLY A 3 -5.46 11.01 -14.30
C GLY A 3 -6.01 12.44 -14.31
N LYS A 4 -7.29 12.67 -13.99
CA LYS A 4 -7.91 14.00 -14.02
C LYS A 4 -7.65 14.86 -12.79
N GLY A 5 -6.84 14.38 -11.84
CA GLY A 5 -6.46 15.13 -10.63
C GLY A 5 -7.60 15.34 -9.63
N ARG A 6 -8.59 14.45 -9.57
CA ARG A 6 -9.67 14.55 -8.57
C ARG A 6 -9.14 14.15 -7.20
N TRP A 7 -9.57 14.85 -6.16
CA TRP A 7 -9.19 14.53 -4.77
C TRP A 7 -9.55 13.07 -4.40
N VAL A 8 -10.66 12.55 -4.90
CA VAL A 8 -11.12 11.16 -4.66
C VAL A 8 -10.11 10.13 -5.16
N ASP A 9 -9.46 10.41 -6.29
CA ASP A 9 -8.44 9.53 -6.85
C ASP A 9 -7.19 9.48 -5.96
N ASN A 10 -6.94 10.54 -5.16
CA ASN A 10 -5.78 10.64 -4.27
C ASN A 10 -6.01 10.00 -2.89
N VAL A 11 -7.25 9.77 -2.47
CA VAL A 11 -7.58 9.26 -1.13
C VAL A 11 -6.87 7.94 -0.82
N PHE A 12 -6.77 7.05 -1.80
CA PHE A 12 -6.12 5.75 -1.63
C PHE A 12 -4.61 5.88 -1.40
N ILE A 13 -3.94 6.69 -2.22
CA ILE A 13 -2.49 6.90 -2.12
C ILE A 13 -2.13 7.69 -0.85
N GLU A 14 -2.95 8.66 -0.45
CA GLU A 14 -2.78 9.37 0.82
C GLU A 14 -2.88 8.44 2.02
N ARG A 15 -3.83 7.48 1.99
CA ARG A 15 -3.98 6.48 3.04
C ARG A 15 -2.77 5.55 3.12
N LEU A 16 -2.26 5.08 1.97
CA LEU A 16 -1.03 4.29 1.89
C LEU A 16 0.14 5.04 2.53
N TRP A 17 0.38 6.29 2.12
CA TRP A 17 1.48 7.10 2.66
C TRP A 17 1.33 7.38 4.15
N ARG A 18 0.11 7.54 4.66
CA ARG A 18 -0.13 7.68 6.09
C ARG A 18 0.29 6.41 6.82
N SER A 19 -0.16 5.24 6.40
CA SER A 19 0.21 3.97 7.05
C SER A 19 1.72 3.73 7.01
N LEU A 20 2.35 3.84 5.84
CA LEU A 20 3.81 3.65 5.71
C LEU A 20 4.59 4.58 6.65
N LYS A 21 4.23 5.86 6.71
CA LYS A 21 4.97 6.80 7.55
C LYS A 21 4.86 6.45 9.03
N TYR A 22 3.66 6.16 9.52
CA TYR A 22 3.43 5.96 10.95
C TYR A 22 3.84 4.56 11.44
N GLU A 23 3.78 3.55 10.58
CA GLU A 23 3.99 2.16 10.97
C GLU A 23 5.41 1.65 10.65
N GLU A 24 6.16 2.37 9.80
CA GLU A 24 7.48 1.96 9.34
C GLU A 24 8.50 3.12 9.47
N VAL A 25 8.32 4.18 8.68
CA VAL A 25 9.36 5.23 8.54
C VAL A 25 9.60 6.04 9.83
N TYR A 26 8.55 6.41 10.56
CA TYR A 26 8.70 7.23 11.78
C TYR A 26 9.17 6.41 12.99
N LEU A 27 9.10 5.07 12.92
CA LEU A 27 9.53 4.21 14.01
C LEU A 27 11.00 3.80 13.88
N LYS A 28 11.61 3.99 12.71
CA LYS A 28 12.96 3.51 12.40
C LYS A 28 13.93 4.66 12.14
N ALA A 29 15.16 4.47 12.62
CA ALA A 29 16.30 5.29 12.28
C ALA A 29 17.19 4.50 11.31
N TYR A 30 16.91 4.60 10.01
CA TYR A 30 17.71 3.92 9.00
C TYR A 30 19.15 4.45 9.00
N THR A 31 20.11 3.53 9.04
CA THR A 31 21.55 3.84 9.02
C THR A 31 22.02 4.16 7.60
N THR A 32 21.41 3.54 6.59
CA THR A 32 21.78 3.76 5.18
C THR A 32 20.55 3.83 4.27
N PRO A 33 20.65 4.49 3.10
CA PRO A 33 19.57 4.47 2.11
C PRO A 33 19.18 3.06 1.65
N ARG A 34 20.16 2.15 1.55
CA ARG A 34 19.93 0.75 1.15
C ARG A 34 19.11 -0.01 2.19
N GLU A 35 19.35 0.24 3.47
CA GLU A 35 18.55 -0.33 4.55
C GLU A 35 17.11 0.19 4.48
N ALA A 36 16.93 1.50 4.25
CA ALA A 36 15.60 2.09 4.08
C ALA A 36 14.85 1.45 2.89
N GLU A 37 15.52 1.27 1.75
CA GLU A 37 14.92 0.62 0.57
C GLU A 37 14.47 -0.80 0.87
N LEU A 38 15.30 -1.60 1.54
CA LEU A 38 14.98 -2.98 1.90
C LEU A 38 13.78 -3.06 2.85
N GLU A 39 13.82 -2.30 3.93
CA GLU A 39 12.80 -2.34 4.98
C GLU A 39 11.45 -1.76 4.51
N ILE A 40 11.48 -0.66 3.75
CA ILE A 40 10.27 -0.13 3.09
C ILE A 40 9.74 -1.15 2.08
N GLY A 41 10.62 -1.83 1.34
CA GLY A 41 10.24 -2.90 0.43
C GLY A 41 9.51 -4.03 1.14
N HIS A 42 10.02 -4.50 2.27
CA HIS A 42 9.35 -5.51 3.11
C HIS A 42 7.97 -5.03 3.59
N TYR A 43 7.88 -3.78 4.04
CA TYR A 43 6.60 -3.20 4.45
C TYR A 43 5.59 -3.15 3.28
N MET A 44 6.04 -2.84 2.06
CA MET A 44 5.16 -2.83 0.89
C MET A 44 4.62 -4.21 0.53
N VAL A 45 5.45 -5.26 0.65
CA VAL A 45 5.00 -6.66 0.49
C VAL A 45 3.92 -6.99 1.51
N PHE A 46 4.17 -6.73 2.80
CA PHE A 46 3.19 -6.92 3.87
C PHE A 46 1.88 -6.14 3.60
N TYR A 47 1.98 -4.86 3.20
CA TYR A 47 0.81 -4.03 2.94
C TYR A 47 -0.04 -4.56 1.78
N ASN A 48 0.58 -5.09 0.72
CA ASN A 48 -0.12 -5.55 -0.48
C ASN A 48 -0.63 -6.98 -0.39
N GLU A 49 0.11 -7.87 0.29
CA GLU A 49 -0.15 -9.31 0.26
C GLU A 49 -0.81 -9.83 1.54
N GLU A 50 -0.63 -9.17 2.68
CA GLU A 50 -1.05 -9.70 3.98
C GLU A 50 -2.05 -8.81 4.72
N ARG A 51 -2.01 -7.49 4.50
CA ARG A 51 -2.86 -6.55 5.22
C ARG A 51 -4.26 -6.46 4.63
N ASN A 52 -5.25 -6.86 5.41
CA ASN A 52 -6.66 -6.65 5.05
C ASN A 52 -7.07 -5.18 5.23
N HIS A 53 -7.85 -4.66 4.28
CA HIS A 53 -8.38 -3.30 4.34
C HIS A 53 -9.90 -3.29 4.33
N GLN A 54 -10.51 -2.71 5.36
CA GLN A 54 -11.97 -2.50 5.43
C GLN A 54 -12.53 -1.75 4.22
N GLY A 55 -11.76 -0.80 3.66
CA GLY A 55 -12.12 -0.08 2.43
C GLY A 55 -12.12 -0.93 1.16
N LEU A 56 -11.60 -2.15 1.23
CA LEU A 56 -11.54 -3.16 0.16
C LEU A 56 -12.36 -4.41 0.50
N ASN A 57 -13.39 -4.30 1.36
CA ASN A 57 -14.18 -5.43 1.86
C ASN A 57 -13.33 -6.48 2.60
N ASP A 58 -12.37 -6.01 3.41
CA ASP A 58 -11.44 -6.84 4.18
C ASP A 58 -10.53 -7.74 3.33
N LEU A 59 -10.38 -7.44 2.04
CA LEU A 59 -9.38 -8.02 1.16
C LEU A 59 -8.04 -7.27 1.25
N THR A 60 -6.98 -7.94 0.83
CA THR A 60 -5.68 -7.30 0.59
C THR A 60 -5.70 -6.52 -0.74
N PRO A 61 -4.79 -5.55 -0.94
CA PRO A 61 -4.68 -4.83 -2.20
C PRO A 61 -4.46 -5.77 -3.39
N ASP A 62 -3.64 -6.82 -3.24
CA ASP A 62 -3.39 -7.79 -4.29
C ASP A 62 -4.63 -8.63 -4.60
N GLU A 63 -5.37 -9.08 -3.60
CA GLU A 63 -6.65 -9.77 -3.80
C GLU A 63 -7.66 -8.89 -4.53
N ALA A 64 -7.76 -7.61 -4.15
CA ALA A 64 -8.69 -6.67 -4.76
C ALA A 64 -8.34 -6.36 -6.22
N TYR A 65 -7.05 -6.31 -6.57
CA TYR A 65 -6.56 -5.96 -7.90
C TYR A 65 -6.43 -7.18 -8.83
N PHE A 66 -5.78 -8.25 -8.37
CA PHE A 66 -5.51 -9.46 -9.15
C PHE A 66 -6.59 -10.54 -9.00
N GLY A 67 -7.23 -10.65 -7.83
CA GLY A 67 -8.34 -11.59 -7.60
C GLY A 67 -9.57 -11.27 -8.47
N ARG A 68 -9.78 -9.98 -8.79
CA ARG A 68 -10.79 -9.53 -9.77
C ARG A 68 -10.47 -9.91 -11.23
N GLN A 69 -9.20 -10.14 -11.58
CA GLN A 69 -8.80 -10.52 -12.94
C GLN A 69 -9.07 -12.00 -13.26
N ARG A 70 -9.13 -12.90 -12.25
CA ARG A 70 -9.41 -14.34 -12.47
C ARG A 70 -10.83 -14.67 -12.91
N TYR A 71 -11.79 -13.76 -12.75
CA TYR A 71 -13.20 -13.95 -13.13
C TYR A 71 -13.65 -13.05 -14.30
N ALA A 72 -12.70 -12.41 -14.99
CA ALA A 72 -12.96 -11.53 -16.13
C ALA A 72 -12.50 -12.12 -17.48
N ALA A 73 -12.36 -13.45 -17.57
CA ALA A 73 -12.03 -14.19 -18.79
C ALA A 73 -13.18 -15.12 -19.20
#